data_AF-A0A1C3KU80-F1
#
_entry.id   AF-A0A1C3KU80-F1
#
_cell.length_a   1.000
_cell.length_b   1.000
_cell.length_c   1.000
_cell.angle_alpha   90.00
_cell.angle_beta   90.00
_cell.angle_gamma   90.00
#
_symmetry.space_group_name_H-M   'P 1'
#
loop_
_entity.id
_entity.type
_entity.pdbx_description
1 polymer ?
#
loop_
_entity_poly.entity_id
_entity_poly.type
_entity_poly.pdbx_seq_one_letter_code
_entity_poly.pdbx_strand_id
1 'polypeptide(L)'
;MLNLIPKKVASKTLLFGKRPIQRIRVGKDKNVLELSLSDINSIYDDIDEATELHNKDYNPLKYSKYVKYKMSALNLIEAYKNEESKKTALTNVKWYAKIRDYFFINFSKNQIELKEKMVPKFFYPIEK
;
A
#
# COMPACT_ATOMS: atom_id res chain seq x y z
N MET A 1 16.79 -2.29 14.05
CA MET A 1 17.06 -3.69 13.65
C MET A 1 18.53 -3.85 13.28
N LEU A 2 19.06 -5.06 13.41
CA LEU A 2 20.39 -5.45 12.94
C LEU A 2 20.35 -5.89 11.47
N ASN A 3 21.49 -5.88 10.79
CA ASN A 3 21.60 -6.34 9.40
C ASN A 3 21.85 -7.85 9.32
N LEU A 4 20.91 -8.65 9.83
CA LEU A 4 21.03 -10.11 9.91
C LEU A 4 19.76 -10.73 9.33
N ILE A 5 19.86 -11.28 8.11
CA ILE A 5 18.74 -11.95 7.44
C ILE A 5 18.98 -13.47 7.46
N PRO A 6 18.07 -14.28 8.06
CA PRO A 6 18.23 -15.73 8.11
C PRO A 6 18.20 -16.35 6.71
N LYS A 7 19.12 -17.27 6.41
CA LYS A 7 19.12 -18.03 5.14
C LYS A 7 17.87 -18.89 5.00
N LYS A 8 17.35 -19.02 3.77
CA LYS A 8 16.15 -19.83 3.41
C LYS A 8 16.37 -21.35 3.42
N VAL A 9 17.59 -21.81 3.64
CA VAL A 9 17.91 -23.24 3.56
C VAL A 9 17.19 -23.97 4.69
N ALA A 10 16.58 -25.12 4.38
CA ALA A 10 15.78 -25.88 5.34
C ALA A 10 16.53 -26.27 6.62
N SER A 11 17.86 -26.39 6.58
CA SER A 11 18.70 -26.65 7.74
C SER A 11 18.82 -25.46 8.71
N LYS A 12 18.54 -24.24 8.24
CA LYS A 12 18.64 -23.00 9.03
C LYS A 12 17.27 -22.43 9.35
N THR A 13 16.37 -22.41 8.37
CA THR A 13 14.97 -21.97 8.55
C THR A 13 14.02 -23.07 8.12
N LEU A 14 13.69 -23.94 9.08
CA LEU A 14 12.79 -25.05 8.84
C LEU A 14 11.38 -24.54 8.46
N LEU A 15 10.77 -25.14 7.44
CA LEU A 15 9.45 -24.80 6.90
C LEU A 15 9.33 -23.42 6.23
N PHE A 16 10.44 -22.73 5.96
CA PHE A 16 10.40 -21.48 5.20
C PHE A 16 9.75 -21.73 3.82
N GLY A 17 8.76 -20.89 3.48
CA GLY A 17 8.07 -20.97 2.19
C GLY A 17 7.09 -22.14 2.01
N LYS A 18 6.87 -22.99 3.03
CA LYS A 18 5.84 -24.05 2.97
C LYS A 18 4.41 -23.50 3.07
N ARG A 19 4.25 -22.28 3.58
CA ARG A 19 2.99 -21.54 3.65
C ARG A 19 3.18 -20.15 2.99
N PRO A 20 2.12 -19.56 2.42
CA PRO A 20 2.21 -18.26 1.75
C PRO A 20 2.28 -17.07 2.71
N ILE A 21 2.35 -17.31 4.02
CA ILE A 21 2.35 -16.30 5.07
C ILE A 21 3.51 -16.54 6.04
N GLN A 22 4.01 -15.46 6.65
CA GLN A 22 4.80 -15.54 7.87
C GLN A 22 4.15 -14.69 8.95
N ARG A 23 4.49 -15.01 10.20
CA ARG A 23 3.93 -14.34 11.38
C ARG A 23 5.04 -13.89 12.29
N ILE A 24 4.94 -12.67 12.77
CA ILE A 24 5.84 -12.12 13.78
C ILE A 24 5.02 -11.62 14.97
N ARG A 25 5.64 -11.66 16.15
CA ARG A 25 5.10 -11.05 17.38
C ARG A 25 5.81 -9.72 17.61
N VAL A 26 5.04 -8.65 17.77
CA VAL A 26 5.55 -7.28 17.84
C VAL A 26 5.27 -6.67 19.21
N GLY A 27 6.26 -5.99 19.77
CA GLY A 27 6.14 -5.24 21.01
C GLY A 27 6.07 -6.09 22.28
N LYS A 28 5.80 -5.42 23.41
CA LYS A 28 5.68 -6.07 24.73
C LYS A 28 4.44 -6.97 24.80
N ASP A 29 3.35 -6.54 24.16
CA ASP A 29 2.06 -7.23 24.18
C ASP A 29 2.01 -8.42 23.21
N LYS A 30 3.10 -8.65 22.45
CA LYS A 30 3.24 -9.77 21.51
C LYS A 30 2.13 -9.82 20.45
N ASN A 31 1.70 -8.66 19.98
CA ASN A 31 0.70 -8.53 18.92
C ASN A 31 1.14 -9.32 17.68
N VAL A 32 0.25 -10.11 17.10
CA VAL A 32 0.54 -10.96 15.95
C VAL A 32 0.34 -10.14 14.67
N LEU A 33 1.40 -10.02 13.88
CA LEU A 33 1.34 -9.45 12.54
C LEU A 33 1.59 -10.55 11.50
N GLU A 34 0.66 -10.67 10.56
CA GLU A 34 0.80 -11.55 9.41
C GLU A 34 1.40 -10.78 8.22
N LEU A 35 2.33 -11.41 7.53
CA LEU A 35 3.06 -10.86 6.40
C LEU A 35 2.97 -11.83 5.23
N SER A 36 2.84 -11.30 4.01
CA SER A 36 2.85 -12.13 2.81
C SER A 36 4.26 -12.69 2.58
N LEU A 37 4.34 -13.93 2.11
CA LEU A 37 5.63 -14.53 1.77
C LEU A 37 6.30 -13.80 0.59
N SER A 38 5.51 -13.23 -0.33
CA SER A 38 6.03 -12.45 -1.47
C SER A 38 6.80 -11.21 -1.00
N ASP A 39 6.25 -10.46 -0.04
CA ASP A 39 6.92 -9.26 0.48
C ASP A 39 8.23 -9.64 1.18
N ILE A 40 8.23 -10.74 1.93
CA ILE A 40 9.42 -11.23 2.62
C ILE A 40 10.46 -11.73 1.63
N ASN A 41 10.04 -12.43 0.57
CA ASN A 41 10.94 -12.88 -0.47
C ASN A 41 11.65 -11.72 -1.17
N SER A 42 11.00 -10.57 -1.34
CA SER A 42 11.62 -9.38 -1.93
C SER A 42 12.85 -8.88 -1.15
N ILE A 43 12.90 -9.12 0.16
CA ILE A 43 14.06 -8.78 1.01
C ILE A 43 15.28 -9.61 0.62
N TYR A 44 15.06 -10.85 0.17
CA TYR A 44 16.15 -11.75 -0.19
C TYR A 44 16.82 -11.41 -1.52
N ASP A 45 16.13 -10.69 -2.40
CA ASP A 45 16.72 -10.18 -3.65
C ASP A 45 17.77 -9.07 -3.36
N ASP A 46 17.70 -8.47 -2.17
CA ASP A 46 18.57 -7.39 -1.71
C ASP A 46 19.74 -7.85 -0.82
N ILE A 47 19.88 -9.17 -0.63
CA ILE A 47 20.94 -9.76 0.19
C ILE A 47 22.30 -9.71 -0.52
N ASP A 48 23.35 -9.58 0.27
CA ASP A 48 24.71 -9.89 -0.15
C ASP A 48 25.03 -11.35 0.16
N GLU A 49 25.12 -12.18 -0.88
CA GLU A 49 25.39 -13.61 -0.75
C GLU A 49 26.86 -13.93 -0.48
N ALA A 50 27.77 -12.98 -0.74
CA ALA A 50 29.21 -13.18 -0.53
C ALA A 50 29.60 -13.17 0.95
N THR A 51 28.77 -12.55 1.79
CA THR A 51 29.05 -12.37 3.21
C THR A 51 28.15 -13.23 4.08
N GLU A 52 28.77 -14.01 4.97
CA GLU A 52 28.08 -14.91 5.88
C GLU A 52 28.39 -14.49 7.33
N LEU A 53 27.34 -14.35 8.13
CA LEU A 53 27.40 -13.88 9.51
C LEU A 53 26.82 -14.93 10.45
N HIS A 54 27.33 -14.93 11.69
CA HIS A 54 26.86 -15.76 12.80
C HIS A 54 26.64 -17.24 12.43
N ASN A 55 27.71 -18.03 12.50
CA ASN A 55 27.71 -19.47 12.18
C ASN A 55 27.23 -19.80 10.75
N LYS A 56 27.36 -18.84 9.82
CA LYS A 56 26.89 -18.93 8.43
C LYS A 56 25.38 -19.14 8.31
N ASP A 57 24.63 -18.72 9.32
CA ASP A 57 23.17 -18.84 9.37
C ASP A 57 22.48 -17.62 8.75
N TYR A 58 23.18 -16.48 8.72
CA TYR A 58 22.64 -15.20 8.31
C TYR A 58 23.48 -14.58 7.19
N ASN A 59 22.81 -13.85 6.31
CA ASN A 59 23.45 -12.97 5.34
C ASN A 59 23.00 -11.53 5.61
N PRO A 60 23.88 -10.53 5.43
CA PRO A 60 23.48 -9.14 5.52
C PRO A 60 22.79 -8.67 4.23
N LEU A 61 21.98 -7.62 4.35
CA LEU A 61 21.53 -6.83 3.22
C LEU A 61 22.65 -5.94 2.71
N LYS A 62 22.60 -5.62 1.42
CA LYS A 62 23.41 -4.54 0.83
C LYS A 62 23.17 -3.24 1.60
N TYR A 63 24.23 -2.51 1.93
CA TYR A 63 24.18 -1.34 2.82
C TYR A 63 23.15 -0.29 2.39
N SER A 64 23.09 0.03 1.09
CA SER A 64 22.11 0.96 0.53
C SER A 64 20.66 0.57 0.85
N LYS A 65 20.33 -0.72 0.71
CA LYS A 65 18.98 -1.25 1.01
C LYS A 65 18.71 -1.28 2.51
N TYR A 66 19.69 -1.71 3.29
CA TYR A 66 19.60 -1.69 4.75
C TYR A 66 19.30 -0.29 5.31
N VAL A 67 20.02 0.74 4.84
CA VAL A 67 19.78 2.13 5.23
C VAL A 67 18.39 2.60 4.78
N LYS A 68 17.98 2.28 3.55
CA LYS A 68 16.64 2.62 3.06
C LYS A 68 15.53 2.06 3.95
N TYR A 69 15.62 0.79 4.36
CA TYR A 69 14.66 0.20 5.30
C TYR A 69 14.65 0.89 6.65
N LYS A 70 15.83 1.24 7.18
CA LYS A 70 15.94 2.01 8.43
C LYS A 70 15.31 3.39 8.34
N MET A 71 15.55 4.11 7.25
CA MET A 71 14.96 5.44 7.04
C MET A 71 13.43 5.36 6.92
N SER A 72 12.90 4.40 6.18
CA SER A 72 11.44 4.17 6.12
C SER A 72 10.85 3.89 7.49
N ALA A 73 11.49 3.03 8.30
CA ALA A 73 11.03 2.73 9.66
C ALA A 73 11.11 3.96 10.57
N LEU A 74 12.18 4.74 10.48
CA LEU A 74 12.33 5.99 11.24
C LEU A 74 11.23 6.98 10.91
N ASN A 75 10.95 7.21 9.62
CA ASN A 75 9.90 8.12 9.17
C ASN A 75 8.52 7.72 9.71
N LEU A 76 8.22 6.41 9.78
CA LEU A 76 6.96 5.92 10.35
C LEU A 76 6.90 6.14 11.87
N ILE A 77 8.02 5.95 12.57
CA ILE A 77 8.10 6.21 14.02
C ILE A 77 7.93 7.70 14.31
N GLU A 78 8.58 8.58 13.54
CA GLU A 78 8.45 10.02 13.69
C GLU A 78 7.05 10.51 13.34
N ALA A 79 6.45 9.99 12.26
CA ALA A 79 5.07 10.29 11.92
C ALA A 79 4.11 9.87 13.04
N TYR A 80 4.31 8.72 13.66
CA TYR A 80 3.48 8.29 14.79
C TYR A 80 3.62 9.19 16.03
N LYS A 81 4.82 9.73 16.28
CA LYS A 81 5.08 10.62 17.43
C LYS A 81 4.49 12.02 17.24
N ASN A 82 4.42 12.51 16.00
CA ASN A 82 3.93 13.85 15.70
C ASN A 82 2.39 13.86 15.61
N GLU A 83 1.73 14.72 16.39
CA GLU A 83 0.27 14.84 16.42
C GLU A 83 -0.30 15.42 15.11
N GLU A 84 0.44 16.30 14.45
CA GLU A 84 0.08 16.90 13.15
C GLU A 84 0.38 16.00 11.94
N SER A 85 0.69 14.73 12.17
CA SER A 85 1.00 13.79 11.10
C SER A 85 -0.19 13.57 10.16
N LYS A 86 0.12 13.43 8.86
CA LYS A 86 -0.88 13.11 7.85
C LYS A 86 -1.47 11.73 8.14
N LYS A 87 -2.80 11.62 8.03
CA LYS A 87 -3.51 10.35 8.24
C LYS A 87 -3.19 9.28 7.19
N THR A 88 -2.68 9.69 6.02
CA THR A 88 -2.43 8.79 4.89
C THR A 88 -1.02 9.00 4.33
N ALA A 89 -0.40 7.92 3.84
CA ALA A 89 0.87 7.96 3.14
C ALA A 89 0.78 8.46 1.68
N LEU A 90 -0.44 8.67 1.17
CA LEU A 90 -0.68 9.12 -0.21
C LEU A 90 -0.25 10.57 -0.39
N THR A 91 0.47 10.83 -1.49
CA THR A 91 0.92 12.18 -1.85
C THR A 91 -0.02 12.83 -2.86
N ASN A 92 -0.43 14.06 -2.58
CA ASN A 92 -1.00 15.02 -3.52
C ASN A 92 -2.04 14.44 -4.50
N VAL A 93 -3.18 14.01 -3.97
CA VAL A 93 -4.25 13.39 -4.75
C VAL A 93 -5.01 14.47 -5.53
N LYS A 94 -4.68 14.66 -6.82
CA LYS A 94 -5.27 15.71 -7.69
C LYS A 94 -6.46 15.25 -8.54
N TRP A 95 -6.77 13.96 -8.60
CA TRP A 95 -7.76 13.41 -9.53
C TRP A 95 -9.22 13.58 -9.08
N TYR A 96 -9.47 13.99 -7.83
CA TYR A 96 -10.83 14.23 -7.34
C TYR A 96 -11.57 15.30 -8.15
N ALA A 97 -10.88 16.35 -8.57
CA ALA A 97 -11.46 17.38 -9.43
C ALA A 97 -11.96 16.77 -10.75
N LYS A 98 -11.17 15.90 -11.38
CA LYS A 98 -11.55 15.23 -12.63
C LYS A 98 -12.78 14.35 -12.46
N ILE A 99 -12.89 13.62 -11.35
CA ILE A 99 -14.08 12.78 -11.08
C ILE A 99 -15.32 13.65 -10.89
N ARG A 100 -15.20 14.73 -10.12
CA ARG A 100 -16.29 15.68 -9.91
C ARG A 100 -16.77 16.27 -11.25
N ASP A 101 -15.83 16.73 -12.07
CA ASP A 101 -16.16 17.37 -13.34
C ASP A 101 -16.80 16.36 -14.31
N TYR A 102 -16.29 15.12 -14.35
CA TYR A 102 -16.89 14.02 -15.11
C TYR A 102 -18.33 13.72 -14.67
N PHE A 103 -18.59 13.68 -13.36
CA PHE A 103 -19.92 13.48 -12.82
C PHE A 103 -20.89 14.56 -13.29
N PHE A 104 -20.51 15.84 -13.17
CA PHE A 104 -21.38 16.96 -13.56
C PHE A 104 -21.66 17.01 -15.06
N ILE A 105 -20.67 16.65 -15.89
CA ILE A 105 -20.86 16.55 -17.35
C ILE A 105 -21.89 15.47 -17.67
N ASN A 106 -21.75 14.28 -17.11
CA ASN A 106 -22.67 13.17 -17.37
C ASN A 106 -24.07 13.44 -16.81
N PHE A 107 -24.14 14.02 -15.61
CA PHE A 107 -25.42 14.40 -15.01
C PHE A 107 -26.17 15.41 -15.88
N SER A 108 -25.49 16.47 -16.34
CA SER A 108 -26.08 17.47 -17.24
C SER A 108 -26.53 16.86 -18.56
N LYS A 109 -25.74 15.98 -19.17
CA LYS A 109 -26.12 15.26 -20.40
C LYS A 109 -27.40 14.45 -20.22
N ASN A 110 -27.49 13.68 -19.13
CA ASN A 110 -28.67 12.87 -18.83
C ASN A 110 -29.92 13.73 -18.60
N GLN A 111 -29.78 14.89 -17.94
CA GLN A 111 -30.91 15.82 -17.75
C GLN A 111 -31.42 16.39 -19.07
N ILE A 112 -30.52 16.75 -19.99
CA ILE A 112 -30.89 17.23 -21.32
C ILE A 112 -31.63 16.13 -22.09
N GLU A 113 -31.08 14.92 -22.12
CA GLU A 113 -31.70 13.78 -22.81
C GLU A 113 -33.10 13.44 -22.26
N LEU A 114 -33.29 13.51 -20.93
CA LEU A 114 -34.60 13.32 -20.30
C LEU A 114 -35.59 14.41 -20.72
N LYS A 115 -35.16 15.68 -20.75
CA LYS A 115 -36.00 16.82 -21.13
C LYS A 115 -36.48 16.69 -22.58
N GLU A 116 -35.61 16.28 -23.50
CA GLU A 116 -35.95 16.04 -24.90
C GLU A 116 -37.03 14.94 -25.04
N LYS A 117 -36.96 13.88 -24.24
CA LYS A 117 -37.96 12.81 -24.23
C LYS A 117 -39.27 13.19 -23.54
N MET A 118 -39.25 14.18 -22.63
CA MET A 118 -40.40 14.56 -21.80
C MET A 118 -41.27 15.70 -22.36
N VAL A 119 -40.98 16.27 -23.54
CA VAL A 119 -41.74 17.42 -24.09
C VAL A 119 -43.23 17.07 -24.25
N PRO A 120 -44.14 17.61 -23.40
CA PRO A 120 -45.56 17.36 -23.53
C PRO A 120 -46.12 18.27 -24.62
N LYS A 121 -46.94 17.72 -25.52
CA LYS A 121 -47.69 18.53 -26.49
C LYS A 121 -48.87 19.18 -25.79
N PHE A 122 -48.75 20.46 -25.48
CA PHE A 122 -49.85 21.25 -24.94
C PHE A 122 -50.60 21.95 -26.07
N PHE A 123 -51.92 21.80 -26.09
CA PHE A 123 -52.80 22.58 -26.95
C PHE A 123 -53.40 23.71 -26.12
N TYR A 124 -53.12 24.95 -26.50
CA TYR A 124 -53.74 26.12 -25.89
C TYR A 124 -54.94 26.57 -26.74
N PRO A 125 -56.10 26.83 -26.13
CA PRO A 125 -57.25 27.35 -26.87
C PRO A 125 -56.94 28.78 -27.33
N ILE A 126 -57.10 29.03 -28.62
CA ILE A 126 -56.98 30.36 -29.23
C ILE A 126 -58.41 30.85 -29.48
N GLU A 127 -58.75 32.05 -28.99
CA GLU A 127 -60.04 32.69 -29.28
C GLU A 127 -60.14 32.99 -30.79
N LYS A 128 -61.30 32.67 -31.38
CA LYS A 128 -61.59 32.84 -32.81
C LYS A 128 -61.90 34.28 -33.17
#